data_AF-A0A853EVQ4-F1
#
_entry.id   AF-A0A853EVQ4-F1
#
_cell.length_a   1.000
_cell.length_b   1.000
_cell.length_c   1.000
_cell.angle_alpha   90.00
_cell.angle_beta   90.00
_cell.angle_gamma   90.00
#
_symmetry.space_group_name_H-M   'P 1'
#
loop_
_entity.id
_entity.type
_entity.pdbx_description
1 polymer ?
#
loop_
_entity_poly.entity_id
_entity_poly.type
_entity_poly.pdbx_seq_one_letter_code
_entity_poly.pdbx_strand_id
1 'polypeptide(L)'
;MTTEHDALFRSWLEDMHPRLARFVDIITPAGWSGGCSRESLVALERHMLDRWPDVASFQQEQDTDFIDGATRYIGETYLRLGGGGWFVDHDPKFVFSGRPCVRLDTVDPLPISPVNLMGAVLSRRTGEVLARVWDGQTENLAERREVEGPGWEPVREPVPGLFVERLGSPELEAWVQRVPALVDVVRSRAGSERARSLDLLPLSLEVLAQVALEDADAGHLAEGVQGDARAAYVAYLGTVAIGAAGGSWVLLQRPDNHENPFVGRPFVERTDSDGDRRTALPDGAVDALLTTRSTDVFARMLWAYTV
;
A
#
# COMPACT_ATOMS: atom_id res chain seq x y z
N MET A 1 -30.17 -6.63 -9.36
CA MET A 1 -29.23 -6.99 -10.43
C MET A 1 -28.06 -6.04 -10.29
N THR A 2 -26.86 -6.54 -10.01
CA THR A 2 -25.67 -5.71 -9.92
C THR A 2 -25.34 -5.16 -11.31
N THR A 3 -25.15 -3.85 -11.46
CA THR A 3 -24.77 -3.29 -12.76
C THR A 3 -23.31 -3.66 -13.08
N GLU A 4 -22.92 -3.60 -14.36
CA GLU A 4 -21.52 -3.82 -14.77
C GLU A 4 -20.56 -2.87 -14.04
N HIS A 5 -20.98 -1.62 -13.84
CA HIS A 5 -20.21 -0.64 -13.09
C HIS A 5 -20.04 -0.99 -11.60
N ASP A 6 -21.08 -1.54 -10.95
CA ASP A 6 -20.97 -2.03 -9.57
C ASP A 6 -20.01 -3.22 -9.47
N ALA A 7 -19.93 -4.06 -10.51
CA ALA A 7 -18.99 -5.17 -10.56
C ALA A 7 -17.55 -4.66 -10.73
N LEU A 8 -17.32 -3.67 -11.59
CA LEU A 8 -16.02 -3.01 -11.75
C LEU A 8 -15.57 -2.32 -10.45
N PHE A 9 -16.46 -1.60 -9.78
CA PHE A 9 -16.16 -0.97 -8.50
C PHE A 9 -15.84 -2.00 -7.41
N ARG A 10 -16.58 -3.12 -7.36
CA ARG A 10 -16.25 -4.21 -6.44
C ARG A 10 -14.87 -4.80 -6.75
N SER A 11 -14.56 -5.09 -8.01
CA SER A 11 -13.23 -5.58 -8.40
C SER A 11 -12.13 -4.57 -8.05
N TRP A 12 -12.41 -3.28 -8.19
CA TRP A 12 -11.50 -2.21 -7.78
C TRP A 12 -11.27 -2.21 -6.27
N LEU A 13 -12.32 -2.39 -5.45
CA LEU A 13 -12.17 -2.55 -4.00
C LEU A 13 -11.39 -3.82 -3.64
N GLU A 14 -11.58 -4.92 -4.38
CA GLU A 14 -10.86 -6.18 -4.14
C GLU A 14 -9.33 -6.03 -4.26
N ASP A 15 -8.88 -5.13 -5.13
CA ASP A 15 -7.47 -4.81 -5.34
C ASP A 15 -6.94 -3.68 -4.42
N MET A 16 -7.70 -3.25 -3.40
CA MET A 16 -7.37 -2.08 -2.56
C MET A 16 -6.00 -2.18 -1.87
N HIS A 17 -5.84 -3.13 -0.96
CA HIS A 17 -4.60 -3.31 -0.21
C HIS A 17 -3.39 -3.52 -1.11
N PRO A 18 -3.44 -4.41 -2.14
CA PRO A 18 -2.30 -4.59 -3.00
C PRO A 18 -1.91 -3.31 -3.77
N ARG A 19 -2.88 -2.59 -4.35
CA ARG A 19 -2.59 -1.34 -5.08
C ARG A 19 -2.08 -0.24 -4.15
N LEU A 20 -2.62 -0.14 -2.94
CA LEU A 20 -2.18 0.82 -1.93
C LEU A 20 -0.73 0.55 -1.49
N ALA A 21 -0.38 -0.72 -1.23
CA ALA A 21 0.98 -1.11 -0.88
C ALA A 21 1.96 -0.80 -2.02
N ARG A 22 1.62 -1.12 -3.28
CA ARG A 22 2.44 -0.71 -4.45
C ARG A 22 2.66 0.80 -4.48
N PHE A 23 1.61 1.59 -4.25
CA PHE A 23 1.71 3.04 -4.27
C PHE A 23 2.74 3.53 -3.23
N VAL A 24 2.64 3.03 -2.00
CA VAL A 24 3.53 3.38 -0.90
C VAL A 24 4.95 2.89 -1.13
N ASP A 25 5.13 1.65 -1.55
CA ASP A 25 6.45 1.02 -1.62
C ASP A 25 7.24 1.42 -2.88
N ILE A 26 6.55 1.67 -4.00
CA ILE A 26 7.18 1.77 -5.33
C ILE A 26 6.96 3.14 -5.98
N ILE A 27 5.74 3.68 -5.92
CA ILE A 27 5.37 4.85 -6.74
C ILE A 27 5.80 6.17 -6.07
N THR A 28 5.77 6.22 -4.74
CA THR A 28 6.06 7.45 -4.01
C THR A 28 7.56 7.72 -3.83
N PRO A 29 7.97 9.00 -3.67
CA PRO A 29 9.37 9.36 -3.54
C PRO A 29 10.07 8.71 -2.35
N ALA A 30 11.38 8.50 -2.49
CA ALA A 30 12.25 8.14 -1.37
C ALA A 30 12.15 9.19 -0.25
N GLY A 31 11.99 8.73 1.00
CA GLY A 31 11.76 9.60 2.16
C GLY A 31 10.31 10.03 2.39
N TRP A 32 9.33 9.51 1.63
CA TRP A 32 7.92 9.74 1.96
C TRP A 32 7.57 9.12 3.32
N SER A 33 6.89 9.90 4.16
CA SER A 33 6.57 9.51 5.54
C SER A 33 5.50 8.42 5.65
N GLY A 34 4.74 8.13 4.58
CA GLY A 34 3.72 7.09 4.59
C GLY A 34 2.71 7.23 5.74
N GLY A 35 2.13 6.10 6.20
CA GLY A 35 1.40 6.06 7.48
C GLY A 35 -0.03 6.60 7.49
N CYS A 36 -0.60 7.00 6.34
CA CYS A 36 -1.98 7.48 6.22
C CYS A 36 -2.33 8.55 7.28
N SER A 37 -1.54 9.62 7.34
CA SER A 37 -1.68 10.72 8.30
C SER A 37 -1.90 12.06 7.59
N ARG A 38 -2.19 13.11 8.37
CA ARG A 38 -2.25 14.48 7.86
C ARG A 38 -0.93 14.90 7.18
N GLU A 39 0.19 14.58 7.79
CA GLU A 39 1.53 14.91 7.29
C GLU A 39 1.83 14.19 5.98
N SER A 40 1.36 12.94 5.85
CA SER A 40 1.56 12.17 4.64
C SER A 40 0.73 12.70 3.46
N LEU A 41 -0.47 13.23 3.73
CA LEU A 41 -1.26 13.98 2.73
C LEU A 41 -0.55 15.28 2.32
N VAL A 42 0.06 16.01 3.24
CA VAL A 42 0.84 17.22 2.92
C VAL A 42 2.03 16.87 2.04
N ALA A 43 2.75 15.79 2.36
CA ALA A 43 3.87 15.32 1.56
C ALA A 43 3.43 14.86 0.16
N LEU A 44 2.29 14.15 0.06
CA LEU A 44 1.70 13.75 -1.23
C LEU A 44 1.32 14.97 -2.07
N GLU A 45 0.66 15.97 -1.47
CA GLU A 45 0.29 17.20 -2.17
C GLU A 45 1.52 17.95 -2.71
N ARG A 46 2.58 18.08 -1.91
CA ARG A 46 3.85 18.68 -2.37
C ARG A 46 4.44 17.90 -3.54
N HIS A 47 4.49 16.57 -3.45
CA HIS A 47 5.00 15.73 -4.52
C HIS A 47 4.22 15.93 -5.83
N MET A 48 2.89 16.04 -5.76
CA MET A 48 2.06 16.33 -6.94
C MET A 48 2.37 17.71 -7.53
N LEU A 49 2.54 18.74 -6.69
CA LEU A 49 2.82 20.11 -7.15
C LEU A 49 4.20 20.26 -7.78
N ASP A 50 5.18 19.49 -7.30
CA ASP A 50 6.53 19.44 -7.86
C ASP A 50 6.56 18.68 -9.18
N ARG A 51 5.77 17.59 -9.29
CA ARG A 51 5.73 16.74 -10.49
C ARG A 51 4.96 17.38 -11.65
N TRP A 52 3.82 18.00 -11.39
CA TRP A 52 2.97 18.57 -12.42
C TRP A 52 2.85 20.09 -12.32
N PRO A 53 3.16 20.84 -13.39
CA PRO A 53 3.06 22.30 -13.38
C PRO A 53 1.60 22.79 -13.34
N ASP A 54 0.66 22.02 -13.88
CA ASP A 54 -0.77 22.34 -13.88
C ASP A 54 -1.65 21.09 -14.04
N VAL A 55 -2.97 21.29 -13.89
CA VAL A 55 -3.97 20.23 -14.03
C VAL A 55 -4.05 19.65 -15.44
N ALA A 56 -3.73 20.44 -16.47
CA ALA A 56 -3.77 19.99 -17.86
C ALA A 56 -2.67 18.95 -18.12
N SER A 57 -1.46 19.20 -17.60
CA SER A 57 -0.32 18.30 -17.67
C SER A 57 -0.62 16.97 -16.97
N PHE A 58 -1.23 17.02 -15.79
CA PHE A 58 -1.66 15.82 -15.06
C PHE A 58 -2.71 14.99 -15.81
N GLN A 59 -3.67 15.65 -16.47
CA GLN A 59 -4.68 14.96 -17.28
C GLN A 59 -4.11 14.35 -18.56
N GLN A 60 -3.03 14.94 -19.11
CA GLN A 60 -2.39 14.47 -20.34
C GLN A 60 -1.43 13.30 -20.10
N GLU A 61 -0.73 13.26 -18.96
CA GLU A 61 0.28 12.23 -18.66
C GLU A 61 -0.32 10.84 -18.53
N GLN A 62 -1.63 10.73 -18.22
CA GLN A 62 -2.36 9.47 -18.07
C GLN A 62 -1.61 8.43 -17.21
N ASP A 63 -0.90 8.86 -16.17
CA ASP A 63 -0.23 7.97 -15.22
C ASP A 63 -1.29 7.26 -14.36
N THR A 64 -1.87 6.19 -14.90
CA THR A 64 -2.96 5.43 -14.29
C THR A 64 -2.53 4.79 -12.98
N ASP A 65 -1.26 4.40 -12.85
CA ASP A 65 -0.71 3.78 -11.65
C ASP A 65 -0.63 4.80 -10.50
N PHE A 66 -0.12 6.01 -10.77
CA PHE A 66 -0.12 7.08 -9.77
C PHE A 66 -1.54 7.50 -9.40
N ILE A 67 -2.40 7.74 -10.40
CA ILE A 67 -3.77 8.23 -10.16
C ILE A 67 -4.59 7.21 -9.37
N ASP A 68 -4.51 5.91 -9.72
CA ASP A 68 -5.18 4.85 -8.98
C ASP A 68 -4.65 4.74 -7.55
N GLY A 69 -3.32 4.67 -7.40
CA GLY A 69 -2.67 4.56 -6.10
C GLY A 69 -2.95 5.76 -5.18
N ALA A 70 -2.85 6.97 -5.70
CA ALA A 70 -3.15 8.20 -4.96
C ALA A 70 -4.63 8.32 -4.60
N THR A 71 -5.53 7.89 -5.49
CA THR A 71 -6.98 7.84 -5.20
C THR A 71 -7.25 6.97 -3.98
N ARG A 72 -6.71 5.75 -3.99
CA ARG A 72 -6.82 4.81 -2.86
C ARG A 72 -6.20 5.39 -1.61
N TYR A 73 -4.98 5.91 -1.70
CA TYR A 73 -4.24 6.43 -0.56
C TYR A 73 -4.97 7.58 0.13
N ILE A 74 -5.42 8.58 -0.63
CA ILE A 74 -6.14 9.74 -0.08
C ILE A 74 -7.44 9.28 0.59
N GLY A 75 -8.23 8.42 -0.07
CA GLY A 75 -9.49 7.93 0.50
C GLY A 75 -9.28 7.08 1.76
N GLU A 76 -8.35 6.14 1.72
CA GLU A 76 -7.98 5.30 2.87
C GLU A 76 -7.44 6.12 4.04
N THR A 77 -6.70 7.20 3.75
CA THR A 77 -6.22 8.14 4.78
C THR A 77 -7.38 8.83 5.49
N TYR A 78 -8.40 9.29 4.76
CA TYR A 78 -9.59 9.87 5.39
C TYR A 78 -10.46 8.84 6.11
N LEU A 79 -10.62 7.63 5.57
CA LEU A 79 -11.39 6.56 6.23
C LEU A 79 -10.73 6.11 7.54
N ARG A 80 -9.40 6.15 7.65
CA ARG A 80 -8.68 5.91 8.90
C ARG A 80 -8.88 7.02 9.93
N LEU A 81 -9.11 8.26 9.48
CA LEU A 81 -9.45 9.38 10.37
C LEU A 81 -10.87 9.24 10.92
N GLY A 82 -11.85 8.95 10.06
CA GLY A 82 -13.26 9.14 10.40
C GLY A 82 -14.20 7.97 10.13
N GLY A 83 -13.67 6.77 9.93
CA GLY A 83 -14.47 5.60 9.57
C GLY A 83 -15.25 5.80 8.27
N GLY A 84 -16.42 5.18 8.19
CA GLY A 84 -17.29 5.19 7.01
C GLY A 84 -16.79 4.26 5.91
N GLY A 85 -17.12 4.56 4.66
CA GLY A 85 -16.94 3.61 3.57
C GLY A 85 -16.71 4.22 2.19
N TRP A 86 -16.27 3.35 1.28
CA TRP A 86 -16.14 3.64 -0.14
C TRP A 86 -17.47 3.46 -0.86
N PHE A 87 -17.77 4.35 -1.80
CA PHE A 87 -18.93 4.20 -2.67
C PHE A 87 -18.67 4.81 -4.06
N VAL A 88 -19.51 4.43 -5.02
CA VAL A 88 -19.64 5.09 -6.31
C VAL A 88 -21.12 5.39 -6.51
N ASP A 89 -21.42 6.58 -7.00
CA ASP A 89 -22.76 6.96 -7.45
C ASP A 89 -22.71 7.14 -8.97
N HIS A 90 -23.69 6.60 -9.68
CA HIS A 90 -23.79 6.62 -11.13
C HIS A 90 -24.87 7.57 -11.65
N ASP A 91 -25.56 8.33 -10.78
CA ASP A 91 -26.47 9.37 -11.20
C ASP A 91 -25.69 10.48 -11.93
N PRO A 92 -25.97 10.76 -13.22
CA PRO A 92 -25.29 11.81 -13.98
C PRO A 92 -25.38 13.21 -13.36
N LYS A 93 -26.34 13.45 -12.45
CA LYS A 93 -26.48 14.72 -11.71
C LYS A 93 -25.54 14.80 -10.51
N PHE A 94 -24.99 13.68 -10.05
CA PHE A 94 -24.04 13.67 -8.96
C PHE A 94 -22.70 14.25 -9.43
N VAL A 95 -22.15 15.18 -8.65
CA VAL A 95 -20.93 15.93 -9.02
C VAL A 95 -19.71 15.02 -9.23
N PHE A 96 -19.70 13.84 -8.60
CA PHE A 96 -18.64 12.84 -8.74
C PHE A 96 -19.12 11.56 -9.42
N SER A 97 -20.14 11.65 -10.29
CA SER A 97 -20.72 10.51 -10.98
C SER A 97 -19.65 9.60 -11.60
N GLY A 98 -19.74 8.30 -11.29
CA GLY A 98 -18.85 7.25 -11.79
C GLY A 98 -17.45 7.25 -11.17
N ARG A 99 -17.18 8.04 -10.12
CA ARG A 99 -15.87 8.10 -9.47
C ARG A 99 -15.92 7.51 -8.06
N PRO A 100 -14.89 6.75 -7.64
CA PRO A 100 -14.74 6.33 -6.25
C PRO A 100 -14.72 7.54 -5.32
N CYS A 101 -15.58 7.50 -4.31
CA CYS A 101 -15.68 8.49 -3.25
C CYS A 101 -15.66 7.79 -1.90
N VAL A 102 -15.24 8.53 -0.87
CA VAL A 102 -15.39 8.10 0.52
C VAL A 102 -16.43 8.96 1.21
N ARG A 103 -17.15 8.36 2.15
CA ARG A 103 -18.09 9.03 3.04
C ARG A 103 -17.70 8.67 4.45
N LEU A 104 -17.35 9.66 5.27
CA LEU A 104 -16.96 9.46 6.67
C LEU A 104 -18.17 9.28 7.57
N ASP A 105 -17.94 8.69 8.73
CA ASP A 105 -18.95 8.51 9.78
C ASP A 105 -19.11 9.80 10.59
N THR A 106 -19.64 10.87 9.97
CA THR A 106 -19.92 12.18 10.59
C THR A 106 -21.44 12.46 10.67
N VAL A 107 -21.86 13.55 11.33
CA VAL A 107 -23.30 13.88 11.48
C VAL A 107 -23.97 14.10 10.11
N ASP A 108 -23.37 14.99 9.30
CA ASP A 108 -23.81 15.29 7.93
C ASP A 108 -22.71 14.88 6.94
N PRO A 109 -22.67 13.61 6.53
CA PRO A 109 -21.52 13.08 5.83
C PRO A 109 -21.50 13.47 4.35
N LEU A 110 -20.55 14.34 4.01
CA LEU A 110 -20.33 14.81 2.64
C LEU A 110 -19.39 13.86 1.87
N PRO A 111 -19.67 13.60 0.58
CA PRO A 111 -18.77 12.86 -0.29
C PRO A 111 -17.42 13.54 -0.44
N ILE A 112 -16.34 12.78 -0.26
CA ILE A 112 -14.99 13.19 -0.61
C ILE A 112 -14.57 12.38 -1.83
N SER A 113 -14.25 13.05 -2.94
CA SER A 113 -13.71 12.42 -4.14
C SER A 113 -12.20 12.66 -4.23
N PRO A 114 -11.35 11.65 -3.99
CA PRO A 114 -9.90 11.77 -4.06
C PRO A 114 -9.40 12.31 -5.40
N VAL A 115 -9.96 11.85 -6.52
CA VAL A 115 -9.56 12.30 -7.86
C VAL A 115 -9.86 13.79 -8.06
N ASN A 116 -11.01 14.27 -7.60
CA ASN A 116 -11.34 15.69 -7.69
C ASN A 116 -10.47 16.54 -6.75
N LEU A 117 -10.07 16.00 -5.58
CA LEU A 117 -9.10 16.67 -4.72
C LEU A 117 -7.74 16.80 -5.39
N MET A 118 -7.26 15.76 -6.09
CA MET A 118 -6.03 15.86 -6.89
C MET A 118 -6.12 16.95 -7.97
N GLY A 119 -7.26 17.05 -8.66
CA GLY A 119 -7.51 18.16 -9.59
C GLY A 119 -7.52 19.53 -8.90
N ALA A 120 -8.08 19.63 -7.69
CA ALA A 120 -8.10 20.86 -6.90
C ALA A 120 -6.71 21.27 -6.41
N VAL A 121 -5.88 20.31 -5.99
CA VAL A 121 -4.45 20.51 -5.66
C VAL A 121 -3.76 21.22 -6.81
N LEU A 122 -3.85 20.65 -8.02
CA LEU A 122 -3.12 21.16 -9.19
C LEU A 122 -3.70 22.44 -9.78
N SER A 123 -5.00 22.69 -9.57
CA SER A 123 -5.66 23.93 -10.02
C SER A 123 -5.38 25.10 -9.08
N ARG A 124 -5.40 24.86 -7.76
CA ARG A 124 -5.22 25.92 -6.75
C ARG A 124 -3.75 26.15 -6.39
N ARG A 125 -2.95 25.08 -6.42
CA ARG A 125 -1.51 25.08 -6.12
C ARG A 125 -1.12 25.71 -4.78
N THR A 126 -1.97 25.56 -3.76
CA THR A 126 -1.75 26.18 -2.44
C THR A 126 -0.85 25.35 -1.52
N GLY A 127 -0.72 24.03 -1.75
CA GLY A 127 0.02 23.14 -0.86
C GLY A 127 -0.72 22.82 0.45
N GLU A 128 -2.04 22.98 0.47
CA GLU A 128 -2.88 22.89 1.66
C GLU A 128 -4.25 22.23 1.40
N VAL A 129 -4.57 21.84 0.16
CA VAL A 129 -5.91 21.35 -0.19
C VAL A 129 -6.26 20.09 0.59
N LEU A 130 -5.38 19.09 0.63
CA LEU A 130 -5.64 17.82 1.31
C LEU A 130 -5.65 17.99 2.84
N ALA A 131 -4.76 18.85 3.35
CA ALA A 131 -4.65 19.15 4.78
C ALA A 131 -5.90 19.90 5.30
N ARG A 132 -6.42 20.88 4.56
CA ARG A 132 -7.64 21.60 4.96
C ARG A 132 -8.87 20.69 4.98
N VAL A 133 -8.96 19.74 4.05
CA VAL A 133 -10.04 18.74 4.09
C VAL A 133 -9.89 17.86 5.32
N TRP A 134 -8.68 17.40 5.65
CA TRP A 134 -8.41 16.66 6.88
C TRP A 134 -8.85 17.44 8.14
N ASP A 135 -8.43 18.70 8.23
CA ASP A 135 -8.73 19.56 9.39
C ASP A 135 -10.25 19.75 9.54
N GLY A 136 -10.96 20.04 8.44
CA GLY A 136 -12.42 20.16 8.46
C GLY A 136 -13.15 18.86 8.82
N GLN A 137 -12.65 17.69 8.39
CA GLN A 137 -13.24 16.41 8.82
C GLN A 137 -12.96 16.10 10.28
N THR A 138 -11.80 16.53 10.81
CA THR A 138 -11.49 16.40 12.24
C THR A 138 -12.49 17.19 13.10
N GLU A 139 -12.87 18.38 12.65
CA GLU A 139 -13.92 19.20 13.29
C GLU A 139 -15.29 18.51 13.22
N ASN A 140 -15.69 17.98 12.05
CA ASN A 140 -16.96 17.26 11.89
C ASN A 140 -17.07 16.01 12.79
N LEU A 141 -15.95 15.31 13.00
CA LEU A 141 -15.89 14.15 13.89
C LEU A 141 -15.98 14.56 15.36
N ALA A 142 -15.37 15.69 15.73
CA ALA A 142 -15.50 16.24 17.07
C ALA A 142 -16.96 16.62 17.37
N GLU A 143 -17.65 17.27 16.43
CA GLU A 143 -19.08 17.56 16.55
C GLU A 143 -19.91 16.29 16.76
N ARG A 144 -19.67 15.23 15.97
CA ARG A 144 -20.40 13.97 16.17
C ARG A 144 -20.13 13.35 17.55
N ARG A 145 -18.88 13.38 18.02
CA ARG A 145 -18.53 12.87 19.35
C ARG A 145 -19.19 13.69 20.47
N GLU A 146 -19.40 14.98 20.29
CA GLU A 146 -20.17 15.81 21.23
C GLU A 146 -21.66 15.41 21.26
N VAL A 147 -22.24 15.06 20.11
CA VAL A 147 -23.65 14.62 20.00
C VAL A 147 -23.87 13.23 20.57
N GLU A 148 -23.00 12.27 20.25
CA GLU A 148 -23.15 10.85 20.62
C GLU A 148 -22.55 10.52 22.00
N GLY A 149 -21.63 11.36 22.48
CA GLY A 149 -20.96 11.23 23.77
C GLY A 149 -19.59 10.52 23.70
N PRO A 150 -18.87 10.44 24.83
CA PRO A 150 -17.45 10.08 24.88
C PRO A 150 -17.14 8.60 24.59
N GLY A 151 -18.16 7.74 24.48
CA GLY A 151 -18.00 6.33 24.13
C GLY A 151 -18.19 6.05 22.64
N TRP A 152 -18.55 7.05 21.84
CA TRP A 152 -18.69 6.90 20.40
C TRP A 152 -17.32 6.95 19.71
N GLU A 153 -17.10 5.99 18.82
CA GLU A 153 -15.97 5.96 17.90
C GLU A 153 -16.48 5.77 16.47
N PRO A 154 -15.78 6.32 15.46
CA PRO A 154 -16.17 6.16 14.07
C PRO A 154 -16.17 4.70 13.64
N VAL A 155 -17.22 4.26 12.96
CA VAL A 155 -17.32 2.88 12.46
C VAL A 155 -16.90 2.81 11.00
N ARG A 156 -15.94 1.94 10.69
CA ARG A 156 -15.44 1.73 9.34
C ARG A 156 -16.15 0.56 8.65
N GLU A 157 -16.60 0.79 7.42
CA GLU A 157 -17.10 -0.28 6.56
C GLU A 157 -15.95 -1.16 6.07
N PRO A 158 -16.12 -2.49 6.05
CA PRO A 158 -15.10 -3.39 5.55
C PRO A 158 -14.92 -3.20 4.04
N VAL A 159 -13.69 -3.05 3.58
CA VAL A 159 -13.36 -2.97 2.15
C VAL A 159 -13.47 -4.38 1.51
N PRO A 160 -14.35 -4.64 0.52
CA PRO A 160 -14.44 -5.93 -0.17
C PRO A 160 -13.10 -6.40 -0.77
N GLY A 161 -12.89 -7.72 -0.90
CA GLY A 161 -11.57 -8.33 -1.20
C GLY A 161 -10.87 -8.94 0.00
N LEU A 162 -11.33 -8.57 1.20
CA LEU A 162 -10.96 -9.13 2.49
C LEU A 162 -11.33 -10.62 2.67
N PHE A 163 -12.06 -11.23 1.73
CA PHE A 163 -12.50 -12.63 1.78
C PHE A 163 -11.98 -13.43 0.57
N VAL A 164 -10.72 -13.27 0.18
CA VAL A 164 -10.12 -14.38 -0.58
C VAL A 164 -10.03 -15.55 0.39
N GLU A 165 -10.86 -16.55 0.12
CA GLU A 165 -10.87 -17.85 0.80
C GLU A 165 -9.42 -18.30 0.97
N ARG A 166 -8.94 -18.30 2.22
CA ARG A 166 -7.61 -18.76 2.66
C ARG A 166 -7.47 -20.27 2.51
N LEU A 167 -8.01 -20.86 1.45
CA LEU A 167 -7.80 -22.27 1.18
C LEU A 167 -6.34 -22.39 0.77
N GLY A 168 -5.54 -23.02 1.65
CA GLY A 168 -4.12 -23.29 1.44
C GLY A 168 -3.91 -23.85 0.05
N SER A 169 -3.48 -22.98 -0.86
CA SER A 169 -3.18 -23.42 -2.21
C SER A 169 -1.91 -24.28 -2.13
N PRO A 170 -1.80 -25.38 -2.89
CA PRO A 170 -0.60 -26.20 -2.92
C PRO A 170 0.67 -25.37 -3.19
N GLU A 171 0.54 -24.29 -3.94
CA GLU A 171 1.62 -23.36 -4.27
C GLU A 171 2.02 -22.50 -3.05
N LEU A 172 1.07 -22.01 -2.26
CA LEU A 172 1.35 -21.31 -1.01
C LEU A 172 2.04 -22.25 -0.02
N GLU A 173 1.56 -23.48 0.10
CA GLU A 173 2.19 -24.49 0.96
C GLU A 173 3.63 -24.80 0.50
N ALA A 174 3.83 -24.99 -0.81
CA ALA A 174 5.15 -25.21 -1.39
C ALA A 174 6.09 -24.01 -1.16
N TRP A 175 5.58 -22.78 -1.25
CA TRP A 175 6.33 -21.57 -0.91
C TRP A 175 6.75 -21.58 0.57
N VAL A 176 5.80 -21.74 1.48
CA VAL A 176 6.05 -21.72 2.94
C VAL A 176 7.05 -22.81 3.33
N GLN A 177 6.98 -23.99 2.72
CA GLN A 177 7.96 -25.07 2.96
C GLN A 177 9.38 -24.72 2.50
N ARG A 178 9.54 -23.88 1.48
CA ARG A 178 10.85 -23.45 0.94
C ARG A 178 11.47 -22.29 1.73
N VAL A 179 10.67 -21.47 2.41
CA VAL A 179 11.12 -20.25 3.10
C VAL A 179 12.37 -20.47 3.99
N PRO A 180 12.44 -21.50 4.86
CA PRO A 180 13.63 -21.71 5.69
C PRO A 180 14.92 -21.92 4.89
N ALA A 181 14.87 -22.75 3.85
CA ALA A 181 16.02 -23.02 2.98
C ALA A 181 16.43 -21.76 2.20
N LEU A 182 15.46 -20.98 1.76
CA LEU A 182 15.68 -19.71 1.07
C LEU A 182 16.34 -18.66 1.99
N VAL A 183 15.96 -18.58 3.27
CA VAL A 183 16.62 -17.72 4.26
C VAL A 183 18.09 -18.12 4.43
N ASP A 184 18.39 -19.42 4.46
CA ASP A 184 19.76 -19.91 4.58
C ASP A 184 20.62 -19.61 3.34
N VAL A 185 20.00 -19.55 2.15
CA VAL A 185 20.67 -19.08 0.93
C VAL A 185 21.19 -17.65 1.11
N VAL A 186 20.38 -16.72 1.62
CA VAL A 186 20.84 -15.33 1.89
C VAL A 186 22.02 -15.32 2.84
N ARG A 187 21.94 -16.08 3.95
CA ARG A 187 23.02 -16.16 4.94
C ARG A 187 24.31 -16.70 4.35
N SER A 188 24.22 -17.70 3.47
CA SER A 188 25.39 -18.25 2.79
C SER A 188 26.07 -17.22 1.89
N ARG A 189 25.29 -16.37 1.22
CA ARG A 189 25.75 -15.31 0.30
C ARG A 189 26.39 -14.13 1.03
N ALA A 190 25.88 -13.77 2.20
CA ALA A 190 26.42 -12.69 3.02
C ALA A 190 27.87 -12.93 3.51
N GLY A 191 28.30 -14.21 3.53
CA GLY A 191 29.56 -14.63 4.12
C GLY A 191 29.50 -14.75 5.65
N SER A 192 30.46 -15.46 6.24
CA SER A 192 30.41 -15.91 7.64
C SER A 192 30.32 -14.80 8.69
N GLU A 193 30.84 -13.61 8.38
CA GLU A 193 30.81 -12.46 9.30
C GLU A 193 29.42 -11.82 9.34
N ARG A 194 28.89 -11.42 8.17
CA ARG A 194 27.59 -10.75 8.03
C ARG A 194 26.41 -11.69 8.25
N ALA A 195 26.58 -13.00 8.02
CA ALA A 195 25.55 -13.99 8.29
C ALA A 195 25.07 -13.97 9.75
N ARG A 196 25.92 -13.56 10.71
CA ARG A 196 25.55 -13.43 12.12
C ARG A 196 24.63 -12.23 12.39
N SER A 197 24.74 -11.19 11.58
CA SER A 197 23.86 -10.01 11.62
C SER A 197 22.53 -10.25 10.89
N LEU A 198 22.42 -11.35 10.14
CA LEU A 198 21.18 -11.79 9.50
C LEU A 198 20.36 -12.71 10.41
N ASP A 199 19.94 -12.14 11.55
CA ASP A 199 19.23 -12.81 12.65
C ASP A 199 17.69 -12.78 12.57
N LEU A 200 17.13 -12.31 11.46
CA LEU A 200 15.69 -12.14 11.23
C LEU A 200 15.03 -11.07 12.12
N LEU A 201 15.80 -10.16 12.70
CA LEU A 201 15.27 -8.98 13.38
C LEU A 201 15.21 -7.76 12.44
N PRO A 202 14.42 -6.71 12.74
CA PRO A 202 14.33 -5.51 11.92
C PRO A 202 15.68 -4.86 11.57
N LEU A 203 16.65 -4.90 12.51
CA LEU A 203 17.99 -4.35 12.31
C LEU A 203 18.80 -5.10 11.25
N SER A 204 18.46 -6.36 10.95
CA SER A 204 19.13 -7.15 9.91
C SER A 204 18.83 -6.64 8.49
N LEU A 205 17.78 -5.81 8.30
CA LEU A 205 17.34 -5.36 6.98
C LEU A 205 18.34 -4.45 6.27
N GLU A 206 19.15 -3.68 7.01
CA GLU A 206 20.21 -2.88 6.41
C GLU A 206 21.31 -3.76 5.81
N VAL A 207 21.74 -4.80 6.55
CA VAL A 207 22.71 -5.79 6.07
C VAL A 207 22.14 -6.57 4.89
N LEU A 208 20.86 -6.95 4.96
CA LEU A 208 20.16 -7.62 3.87
C LEU A 208 20.17 -6.79 2.58
N ALA A 209 19.87 -5.48 2.67
CA ALA A 209 19.86 -4.58 1.53
C ALA A 209 21.25 -4.45 0.88
N GLN A 210 22.31 -4.36 1.70
CA GLN A 210 23.69 -4.33 1.18
C GLN A 210 24.04 -5.62 0.41
N VAL A 211 23.74 -6.79 0.99
CA VAL A 211 24.00 -8.09 0.34
C VAL A 211 23.20 -8.22 -0.96
N ALA A 212 21.95 -7.75 -0.99
CA ALA A 212 21.14 -7.75 -2.20
C ALA A 212 21.73 -6.88 -3.32
N LEU A 213 22.25 -5.69 -2.99
CA LEU A 213 22.91 -4.83 -3.97
C LEU A 213 24.21 -5.44 -4.52
N GLU A 214 25.01 -6.09 -3.67
CA GLU A 214 26.21 -6.82 -4.09
C GLU A 214 25.87 -7.98 -5.04
N ASP A 215 24.81 -8.74 -4.71
CA ASP A 215 24.31 -9.80 -5.58
C ASP A 215 23.77 -9.26 -6.90
N ALA A 216 23.13 -8.10 -6.89
CA ALA A 216 22.66 -7.43 -8.10
C ALA A 216 23.83 -7.01 -9.00
N ASP A 217 24.88 -6.42 -8.42
CA ASP A 217 26.09 -6.02 -9.15
C ASP A 217 26.88 -7.22 -9.68
N ALA A 218 26.79 -8.37 -9.00
CA ALA A 218 27.30 -9.65 -9.48
C ALA A 218 26.40 -10.33 -10.55
N GLY A 219 25.24 -9.74 -10.88
CA GLY A 219 24.30 -10.25 -11.88
C GLY A 219 23.42 -11.41 -11.38
N HIS A 220 23.40 -11.70 -10.08
CA HIS A 220 22.60 -12.78 -9.49
C HIS A 220 21.10 -12.46 -9.41
N LEU A 221 20.71 -11.19 -9.59
CA LEU A 221 19.32 -10.71 -9.51
C LEU A 221 18.76 -10.18 -10.84
N ALA A 222 19.38 -10.50 -11.98
CA ALA A 222 18.93 -10.05 -13.29
C ALA A 222 17.57 -10.64 -13.72
N GLU A 223 16.79 -9.87 -14.51
CA GLU A 223 15.47 -10.26 -15.03
C GLU A 223 15.49 -11.58 -15.83
N GLY A 224 14.42 -12.38 -15.71
CA GLY A 224 14.28 -13.66 -16.41
C GLY A 224 14.85 -14.87 -15.67
N VAL A 225 15.69 -14.63 -14.66
CA VAL A 225 16.06 -15.63 -13.67
C VAL A 225 15.02 -15.54 -12.54
N GLN A 226 13.93 -16.31 -12.64
CA GLN A 226 13.13 -16.72 -11.47
C GLN A 226 13.99 -17.61 -10.55
N GLY A 227 15.16 -17.12 -10.18
CA GLY A 227 16.19 -17.86 -9.48
C GLY A 227 15.94 -17.79 -7.99
N ASP A 228 16.33 -18.87 -7.33
CA ASP A 228 16.32 -19.00 -5.87
C ASP A 228 16.95 -17.79 -5.15
N ALA A 229 17.83 -17.02 -5.81
CA ALA A 229 18.41 -15.79 -5.27
C ALA A 229 17.35 -14.71 -4.94
N ARG A 230 16.50 -14.32 -5.89
CA ARG A 230 15.46 -13.32 -5.63
C ARG A 230 14.45 -13.84 -4.61
N ALA A 231 14.04 -15.10 -4.76
CA ALA A 231 13.18 -15.78 -3.80
C ALA A 231 13.76 -15.79 -2.38
N ALA A 232 15.09 -15.88 -2.23
CA ALA A 232 15.78 -15.82 -0.94
C ALA A 232 15.59 -14.48 -0.23
N TYR A 233 15.73 -13.35 -0.94
CA TYR A 233 15.49 -12.02 -0.38
C TYR A 233 14.01 -11.81 -0.03
N VAL A 234 13.10 -12.23 -0.91
CA VAL A 234 11.65 -12.19 -0.66
C VAL A 234 11.30 -12.96 0.61
N ALA A 235 11.77 -14.20 0.72
CA ALA A 235 11.55 -15.05 1.89
C ALA A 235 12.07 -14.40 3.17
N TYR A 236 13.31 -13.90 3.15
CA TYR A 236 13.91 -13.24 4.31
C TYR A 236 13.10 -12.04 4.78
N LEU A 237 12.77 -11.12 3.87
CA LEU A 237 11.99 -9.92 4.17
C LEU A 237 10.61 -10.24 4.76
N GLY A 238 9.88 -11.16 4.14
CA GLY A 238 8.58 -11.56 4.66
C GLY A 238 8.68 -12.27 6.01
N THR A 239 9.73 -13.06 6.26
CA THR A 239 9.97 -13.65 7.58
C THR A 239 10.24 -12.60 8.65
N VAL A 240 11.02 -11.55 8.35
CA VAL A 240 11.24 -10.42 9.27
C VAL A 240 9.92 -9.70 9.56
N ALA A 241 9.12 -9.43 8.52
CA ALA A 241 7.83 -8.76 8.67
C ALA A 241 6.85 -9.55 9.55
N ILE A 242 6.70 -10.85 9.27
CA ILE A 242 5.87 -11.76 10.08
C ILE A 242 6.40 -11.85 11.50
N GLY A 243 7.72 -11.93 11.69
CA GLY A 243 8.33 -11.97 13.02
C GLY A 243 8.11 -10.69 13.83
N ALA A 244 8.12 -9.53 13.18
CA ALA A 244 8.00 -8.23 13.84
C ALA A 244 6.56 -7.86 14.22
N ALA A 245 5.57 -8.18 13.40
CA ALA A 245 4.18 -7.74 13.60
C ALA A 245 3.13 -8.85 13.47
N GLY A 246 3.54 -10.10 13.31
CA GLY A 246 2.65 -11.23 13.04
C GLY A 246 2.16 -11.26 11.58
N GLY A 247 1.15 -12.10 11.36
CA GLY A 247 0.56 -12.32 10.03
C GLY A 247 0.97 -13.64 9.39
N SER A 248 0.74 -13.74 8.09
CA SER A 248 0.97 -14.96 7.31
C SER A 248 1.34 -14.63 5.87
N TRP A 249 1.99 -15.59 5.21
CA TRP A 249 2.19 -15.55 3.77
C TRP A 249 0.86 -15.69 3.03
N VAL A 250 0.76 -14.98 1.91
CA VAL A 250 -0.34 -15.05 0.96
C VAL A 250 0.25 -15.17 -0.45
N LEU A 251 -0.43 -15.92 -1.31
CA LEU A 251 -0.08 -16.07 -2.71
C LEU A 251 -1.38 -16.08 -3.54
N LEU A 252 -1.54 -15.08 -4.41
CA LEU A 252 -2.71 -14.98 -5.27
C LEU A 252 -2.41 -15.61 -6.63
N GLN A 253 -3.03 -16.76 -6.92
CA GLN A 253 -2.99 -17.39 -8.24
C GLN A 253 -4.22 -16.93 -9.03
N ARG A 254 -4.03 -15.92 -9.87
CA ARG A 254 -4.98 -15.51 -10.92
C ARG A 254 -4.23 -15.48 -12.26
N PRO A 255 -4.91 -15.52 -13.42
CA PRO A 255 -4.25 -15.29 -14.70
C PRO A 255 -3.42 -14.01 -14.61
N ASP A 256 -2.19 -14.04 -15.11
CA ASP A 256 -1.24 -12.92 -15.04
C ASP A 256 -1.97 -11.63 -15.43
N ASN A 257 -2.22 -10.78 -14.44
CA ASN A 257 -2.71 -9.44 -14.65
C ASN A 257 -1.53 -8.53 -14.34
N HIS A 258 -0.87 -8.03 -15.39
CA HIS A 258 0.25 -7.10 -15.25
C HIS A 258 -0.09 -5.85 -14.44
N GLU A 259 -1.37 -5.56 -14.22
CA GLU A 259 -1.80 -4.47 -13.38
C GLU A 259 -1.82 -4.82 -11.87
N ASN A 260 -1.96 -6.08 -11.46
CA ASN A 260 -1.94 -6.47 -10.05
C ASN A 260 -0.60 -7.15 -9.69
N PRO A 261 0.33 -6.46 -9.00
CA PRO A 261 1.67 -6.98 -8.74
C PRO A 261 1.71 -8.09 -7.66
N PHE A 262 0.58 -8.44 -7.05
CA PHE A 262 0.47 -9.50 -6.05
C PHE A 262 0.08 -10.83 -6.67
N VAL A 263 -0.40 -10.81 -7.91
CA VAL A 263 -0.68 -12.03 -8.67
C VAL A 263 0.65 -12.70 -9.01
N GLY A 264 0.75 -13.99 -8.67
CA GLY A 264 1.95 -14.80 -8.91
C GLY A 264 3.14 -14.49 -7.99
N ARG A 265 3.04 -13.53 -7.07
CA ARG A 265 4.12 -13.14 -6.15
C ARG A 265 3.74 -13.39 -4.68
N PRO A 266 4.59 -14.03 -3.87
CA PRO A 266 4.35 -14.16 -2.44
C PRO A 266 4.41 -12.81 -1.73
N PHE A 267 3.45 -12.55 -0.84
CA PHE A 267 3.40 -11.36 0.00
C PHE A 267 2.98 -11.72 1.42
N VAL A 268 3.12 -10.78 2.35
CA VAL A 268 2.73 -10.99 3.75
C VAL A 268 1.53 -10.12 4.09
N GLU A 269 0.65 -10.67 4.91
CA GLU A 269 -0.57 -10.02 5.35
C GLU A 269 -0.80 -10.25 6.85
N ARG A 270 -1.23 -9.20 7.56
CA ARG A 270 -1.76 -9.29 8.94
C ARG A 270 -3.02 -8.45 9.08
N THR A 271 -3.69 -8.64 10.21
CA THR A 271 -4.72 -7.73 10.70
C THR A 271 -4.16 -6.98 11.91
N ASP A 272 -4.27 -5.65 11.94
CA ASP A 272 -3.85 -4.83 13.07
C ASP A 272 -4.92 -4.77 14.17
N SER A 273 -4.66 -3.99 15.23
CA SER A 273 -5.55 -3.87 16.39
C SER A 273 -6.90 -3.26 16.07
N ASP A 274 -6.98 -2.47 14.99
CA ASP A 274 -8.19 -1.76 14.58
C ASP A 274 -9.04 -2.63 13.62
N GLY A 275 -8.59 -3.86 13.35
CA GLY A 275 -9.23 -4.77 12.43
C GLY A 275 -8.85 -4.52 10.97
N ASP A 276 -7.94 -3.58 10.70
CA ASP A 276 -7.48 -3.27 9.35
C ASP A 276 -6.45 -4.29 8.88
N ARG A 277 -6.54 -4.70 7.61
CA ARG A 277 -5.48 -5.50 7.01
C ARG A 277 -4.29 -4.64 6.61
N ARG A 278 -3.11 -5.16 6.93
CA ARG A 278 -1.82 -4.64 6.48
C ARG A 278 -1.16 -5.67 5.60
N THR A 279 -0.63 -5.22 4.48
CA THR A 279 0.06 -6.06 3.50
C THR A 279 1.40 -5.44 3.18
N ALA A 280 2.41 -6.27 2.97
CA ALA A 280 3.67 -5.84 2.39
C ALA A 280 4.04 -6.78 1.25
N LEU A 281 4.64 -6.23 0.20
CA LEU A 281 5.09 -6.97 -0.98
C LEU A 281 6.62 -7.02 -1.00
N PRO A 282 7.25 -8.04 -0.39
CA PRO A 282 8.71 -8.12 -0.31
C PRO A 282 9.39 -8.10 -1.68
N ASP A 283 8.76 -8.73 -2.67
CA ASP A 283 9.28 -8.76 -4.04
C ASP A 283 9.30 -7.36 -4.68
N GLY A 284 8.28 -6.54 -4.41
CA GLY A 284 8.23 -5.13 -4.82
C GLY A 284 9.28 -4.28 -4.12
N ALA A 285 9.57 -4.57 -2.84
CA ALA A 285 10.66 -3.92 -2.12
C ALA A 285 12.04 -4.26 -2.71
N VAL A 286 12.24 -5.49 -3.20
CA VAL A 286 13.45 -5.87 -3.94
C VAL A 286 13.55 -5.07 -5.25
N ASP A 287 12.47 -4.98 -6.04
CA ASP A 287 12.45 -4.16 -7.27
C ASP A 287 12.80 -2.68 -6.98
N ALA A 288 12.21 -2.11 -5.92
CA ALA A 288 12.48 -0.74 -5.50
C ALA A 288 13.93 -0.55 -5.05
N LEU A 289 14.52 -1.50 -4.32
CA LEU A 289 15.94 -1.48 -3.96
C LEU A 289 16.83 -1.49 -5.21
N LEU A 290 16.57 -2.36 -6.17
CA LEU A 290 17.39 -2.49 -7.39
C LEU A 290 17.33 -1.24 -8.27
N THR A 291 16.15 -0.61 -8.32
CA THR A 291 15.91 0.61 -9.09
C THR A 291 16.53 1.84 -8.44
N THR A 292 16.30 2.02 -7.14
CA THR A 292 16.71 3.23 -6.41
C THR A 292 18.12 3.14 -5.82
N ARG A 293 18.65 1.91 -5.69
CA ARG A 293 19.89 1.60 -4.98
C ARG A 293 19.92 2.07 -3.51
N SER A 294 18.74 2.28 -2.90
CA SER A 294 18.61 2.82 -1.55
C SER A 294 18.38 1.73 -0.50
N THR A 295 19.24 1.66 0.51
CA THR A 295 19.22 0.58 1.51
C THR A 295 18.10 0.71 2.56
N ASP A 296 17.44 1.86 2.64
CA ASP A 296 16.31 2.11 3.54
C ASP A 296 14.99 1.47 3.08
N VAL A 297 14.90 1.06 1.80
CA VAL A 297 13.68 0.52 1.17
C VAL A 297 13.07 -0.62 2.00
N PHE A 298 13.90 -1.56 2.46
CA PHE A 298 13.43 -2.70 3.25
C PHE A 298 12.88 -2.29 4.61
N ALA A 299 13.53 -1.32 5.26
CA ALA A 299 13.05 -0.78 6.54
C ALA A 299 11.73 0.00 6.36
N ARG A 300 11.57 0.74 5.25
CA ARG A 300 10.32 1.44 4.92
C ARG A 300 9.16 0.46 4.70
N MET A 301 9.39 -0.60 3.93
CA MET A 301 8.41 -1.67 3.72
C MET A 301 8.00 -2.30 5.07
N LEU A 302 8.98 -2.63 5.92
CA LEU A 302 8.69 -3.19 7.25
C LEU A 302 7.90 -2.19 8.11
N TRP A 303 8.28 -0.92 8.11
CA TRP A 303 7.58 0.11 8.87
C TRP A 303 6.13 0.20 8.42
N ALA A 304 5.87 0.37 7.11
CA ALA A 304 4.52 0.41 6.55
C ALA A 304 3.68 -0.83 6.86
N TYR A 305 4.32 -2.01 7.01
CA TYR A 305 3.65 -3.22 7.47
C TYR A 305 3.31 -3.20 8.96
N THR A 306 4.16 -2.60 9.80
CA THR A 306 4.06 -2.64 11.27
C THR A 306 3.15 -1.56 11.89
N VAL A 307 3.02 -0.40 11.25
CA VAL A 307 2.06 0.67 11.65
C VAL A 307 0.74 0.57 10.91
#